data_AF-A0A929NJF4-F1
#
_entry.id   AF-A0A929NJF4-F1
#
_cell.length_a   1.000
_cell.length_b   1.000
_cell.length_c   1.000
_cell.angle_alpha   90.00
_cell.angle_beta   90.00
_cell.angle_gamma   90.00
#
_symmetry.space_group_name_H-M   'P 1'
#
loop_
_entity.id
_entity.type
_entity.pdbx_description
1 polymer ?
#
loop_
_entity_poly.entity_id
_entity_poly.type
_entity_poly.pdbx_seq_one_letter_code
_entity_poly.pdbx_strand_id
1 'polypeptide(L)' 'MLEPGDGTVTKASLLARDSLDPSIPRHKYSYFPLAYPIFLCEDHETLTTNAGFRDNLLQALLSTD' A
#
# COMPACT_ATOMS: atom_id res chain seq x y z
N MET A 1 -6.27 19.37 -3.99
CA MET A 1 -4.93 18.75 -3.89
C MET A 1 -5.17 17.26 -3.80
N LEU A 2 -4.68 16.53 -4.80
CA LEU A 2 -4.71 15.07 -4.89
C LEU A 2 -4.14 14.51 -3.60
N GLU A 3 -4.95 13.87 -2.76
CA GLU A 3 -4.40 13.18 -1.60
C GLU A 3 -3.27 12.24 -2.07
N PRO A 4 -2.16 12.13 -1.32
CA PRO A 4 -1.08 11.21 -1.69
C PRO A 4 -1.66 9.84 -2.01
N GLY A 5 -1.18 9.21 -3.08
CA GLY A 5 -1.74 7.98 -3.64
C GLY A 5 -0.95 7.54 -4.87
N ASP A 6 -1.48 6.59 -5.61
CA ASP A 6 -0.89 6.05 -6.85
C ASP A 6 -1.56 6.60 -8.12
N GLY A 7 -2.22 7.76 -8.01
CA GLY A 7 -2.99 8.37 -9.11
C GLY A 7 -4.45 7.90 -9.19
N THR A 8 -4.80 6.75 -8.62
CA THR A 8 -6.18 6.22 -8.59
C THR A 8 -6.69 5.99 -7.17
N VAL A 9 -5.87 5.37 -6.32
CA VAL A 9 -6.16 5.01 -4.94
C VAL A 9 -5.39 5.94 -4.00
N THR A 10 -6.10 6.56 -3.05
CA THR A 10 -5.44 7.38 -2.03
C THR A 10 -4.70 6.51 -1.01
N LYS A 11 -3.63 7.04 -0.43
CA LYS A 11 -2.87 6.43 0.66
C LYS A 11 -3.76 6.13 1.86
N ALA A 12 -4.74 6.98 2.16
CA ALA A 12 -5.68 6.74 3.25
C ALA A 12 -6.55 5.49 2.97
N SER A 13 -7.02 5.33 1.74
CA SER A 13 -7.78 4.15 1.28
C SER A 13 -6.91 2.88 1.31
N LEU A 14 -5.72 2.91 0.69
CA LEU A 14 -4.77 1.79 0.69
C LEU A 14 -4.46 1.28 2.10
N LEU A 15 -4.35 2.21 3.05
CA LEU A 15 -4.00 1.91 4.43
C LEU A 15 -5.23 1.71 5.34
N ALA A 16 -6.43 1.58 4.76
CA ALA A 16 -7.70 1.40 5.46
C ALA A 16 -7.88 2.37 6.65
N ARG A 17 -7.58 3.65 6.46
CA ARG A 17 -7.72 4.63 7.54
C ARG A 17 -9.17 5.00 7.76
N ASP A 18 -9.60 4.94 9.02
CA ASP A 18 -10.92 5.43 9.45
C ASP A 18 -11.05 6.97 9.42
N SER A 19 -9.91 7.68 9.32
CA SER A 19 -9.85 9.15 9.24
C SER A 19 -8.80 9.62 8.23
N LEU A 20 -9.17 10.63 7.45
CA LEU A 20 -8.29 11.32 6.50
C LEU A 20 -7.29 12.25 7.18
N ASP A 21 -7.52 12.64 8.43
CA ASP A 21 -6.55 13.43 9.21
C ASP A 21 -5.36 12.54 9.61
N PRO A 22 -4.13 12.81 9.13
CA PRO A 22 -2.96 12.02 9.44
C PRO A 22 -2.48 12.19 10.89
N SER A 23 -2.89 13.26 11.58
CA SER A 23 -2.55 13.51 12.99
C SER A 23 -3.32 12.61 13.94
N ILE A 24 -4.45 12.04 13.50
CA ILE A 24 -5.27 11.14 14.30
C ILE A 24 -4.63 9.74 14.30
N PRO A 25 -4.30 9.17 15.48
CA PRO A 25 -3.80 7.80 15.58
C PRO A 25 -4.80 6.78 15.03
N ARG A 26 -4.30 5.68 14.46
CA ARG A 26 -5.17 4.58 14.02
C ARG A 26 -5.85 3.92 15.23
N HIS A 27 -7.06 3.44 15.00
CA HIS A 27 -7.75 2.64 15.99
C HIS A 27 -7.04 1.29 16.21
N LYS A 28 -6.93 0.84 17.46
CA LYS A 28 -6.18 -0.38 17.84
C LYS A 28 -6.68 -1.66 17.17
N TYR A 29 -7.93 -1.69 16.72
CA TYR A 29 -8.53 -2.84 16.03
C TYR A 29 -8.66 -2.63 14.51
N SER A 30 -8.33 -1.44 14.00
CA SER A 30 -8.27 -1.11 12.56
C SER A 30 -6.83 -1.15 12.05
N TYR A 31 -5.98 -1.95 12.70
CA TYR A 31 -4.57 -2.10 12.36
C TYR A 31 -4.21 -3.58 12.30
N PHE A 32 -3.79 -4.01 11.12
CA PHE A 32 -3.09 -5.26 10.92
C PHE A 32 -1.60 -4.92 10.76
N PRO A 33 -0.66 -5.68 11.36
CA PRO A 33 0.75 -5.50 11.08
C PRO A 33 0.98 -5.78 9.59
N LEU A 34 1.11 -4.72 8.79
CA LEU A 34 1.42 -4.82 7.37
C LEU A 34 2.88 -5.28 7.26
N ALA A 35 3.07 -6.53 6.83
CA ALA A 35 4.36 -7.12 6.52
C ALA A 35 4.58 -7.21 5.00
N TYR A 36 4.22 -6.15 4.27
CA TYR A 36 4.31 -6.12 2.81
C TYR A 36 5.13 -4.93 2.30
N PRO A 37 5.76 -5.07 1.12
CA PRO A 37 6.45 -3.99 0.46
C PRO A 37 5.48 -2.84 0.13
N ILE A 38 5.93 -1.61 0.40
CA ILE A 38 5.24 -0.39 -0.02
C ILE A 38 5.94 0.12 -1.28
N PHE A 39 5.16 0.32 -2.34
CA PHE A 39 5.65 0.92 -3.58
C PHE A 39 5.58 2.43 -3.47
N LEU A 40 6.71 3.11 -3.70
CA LEU A 40 6.82 4.57 -3.56
C LEU A 40 6.78 5.23 -4.94
N CYS A 41 5.87 6.19 -5.12
CA CYS A 41 5.72 6.96 -6.35
C CYS A 41 5.46 6.12 -7.61
N GLU A 42 4.83 4.95 -7.47
CA GLU A 42 4.34 4.17 -8.60
C GLU A 42 2.95 4.65 -9.04
N ASP A 43 2.67 4.51 -10.33
CA ASP A 43 1.35 4.79 -10.91
C ASP A 43 0.49 3.53 -10.95
N HIS A 44 -0.79 3.68 -10.61
CA HIS A 44 -1.74 2.57 -10.51
C HIS A 44 -1.81 1.72 -11.79
N GLU A 45 -1.79 2.39 -12.95
CA GLU A 45 -1.92 1.74 -14.26
C GLU A 45 -0.71 0.87 -14.63
N THR A 46 0.45 1.11 -14.00
CA THR A 46 1.72 0.43 -14.33
C THR A 46 2.26 -0.41 -13.19
N LEU A 47 1.58 -0.48 -12.03
CA LEU A 47 1.99 -1.29 -10.88
C LEU A 47 2.32 -2.75 -11.27
N THR A 48 1.50 -3.39 -12.09
CA THR A 48 1.71 -4.80 -12.49
C THR A 48 2.84 -4.99 -13.51
N THR A 49 3.31 -3.91 -14.14
CA THR A 49 4.46 -3.93 -15.05
C THR A 49 5.77 -3.54 -14.38
N ASN A 50 5.71 -2.96 -13.18
CA ASN A 50 6.86 -2.66 -12.36
C ASN A 50 7.65 -3.95 -12.00
N ALA A 51 8.97 -3.93 -12.23
CA ALA A 51 9.83 -5.08 -11.94
C ALA A 51 9.86 -5.43 -10.45
N GLY A 52 9.93 -4.42 -9.58
CA GLY A 52 9.87 -4.61 -8.12
C GLY A 52 8.55 -5.20 -7.64
N PHE A 53 7.42 -4.87 -8.28
CA PHE A 53 6.14 -5.53 -7.99
C PHE A 53 6.20 -7.02 -8.31
N ARG A 54 6.69 -7.37 -9.50
CA ARG A 54 6.79 -8.76 -9.98
C ARG A 54 7.77 -9.58 -9.13
N ASP A 55 8.91 -8.99 -8.77
CA ASP A 55 9.92 -9.64 -7.93
C ASP A 55 9.38 -9.90 -6.52
N ASN A 56 8.70 -8.92 -5.93
CA ASN A 56 8.05 -9.09 -4.61
C ASN A 56 6.92 -10.13 -4.65
N LEU A 57 6.13 -10.15 -5.73
CA LEU A 57 5.10 -11.17 -5.93
C LEU A 57 5.72 -12.57 -6.04
N LEU A 58 6.79 -12.71 -6.82
CA LEU A 58 7.51 -13.97 -6.95
C LEU A 58 8.08 -14.42 -5.60
N GLN A 59 8.68 -13.50 -4.84
CA GLN A 59 9.17 -13.77 -3.49
C GLN A 59 8.04 -14.28 -2.58
N ALA A 60 6.89 -13.61 -2.56
CA ALA A 60 5.75 -14.02 -1.72
C ALA A 60 5.16 -15.38 -2.12
N LEU A 61 5.20 -15.73 -3.41
CA LEU A 61 4.72 -17.02 -3.91
C LEU A 61 5.70 -18.17 -3.65
N LEU A 62 7.00 -17.88 -3.60
CA LEU A 62 8.06 -18.87 -3.44
C LEU A 62 8.61 -18.98 -2.02
N SER A 63 8.36 -18.00 -1.16
CA SER A 63 8.69 -18.10 0.26
C SER A 63 7.80 -19.16 0.91
N THR A 64 8.42 -20.23 1.40
CA THR A 64 7.76 -21.18 2.30
C THR A 64 7.53 -20.52 3.65
N ASP A 65 6.33 -20.72 4.23
CA ASP A 65 5.97 -20.29 5.59
C ASP A 65 6.99 -20.72 6.65
#